data_AF-V5YNZ4-F1
#
_entry.id   AF-V5YNZ4-F1
#
_cell.length_a   1.000
_cell.length_b   1.000
_cell.length_c   1.000
_cell.angle_alpha   90.00
_cell.angle_beta   90.00
_cell.angle_gamma   90.00
#
_symmetry.space_group_name_H-M   'P 1'
#
loop_
_entity.id
_entity.type
_entity.pdbx_description
1 polymer ?
#
loop_
_entity_poly.entity_id
_entity_poly.type
_entity_poly.pdbx_seq_one_letter_code
_entity_poly.pdbx_strand_id
1 'polypeptide(L)'
;MTQIPSSMLRSDRSPAFRARVDDIIAKSTRIYDNNGKTADRYTVLYMLEPERSGLYAGRGMNDEPYHPMGIGMCISGAPGRHLGRKITFDDLPEDCRRVVISDVASYVEATLDDLPEQKGLLQ
;
A
#
# COMPACT_ATOMS: atom_id res chain seq x y z
N MET A 1 -18.57 30.20 1.33
CA MET A 1 -17.92 29.17 0.50
C MET A 1 -16.42 29.36 0.62
N THR A 2 -15.77 28.63 1.52
CA THR A 2 -14.32 28.73 1.72
C THR A 2 -13.64 28.05 0.54
N GLN A 3 -12.93 28.82 -0.29
CA GLN A 3 -12.13 28.25 -1.38
C GLN A 3 -10.99 27.44 -0.77
N ILE A 4 -10.90 26.17 -1.16
CA ILE A 4 -9.74 25.33 -0.88
C ILE A 4 -8.54 25.95 -1.65
N PRO A 5 -7.40 26.24 -1.00
CA PRO A 5 -6.24 26.81 -1.67
C PRO A 5 -5.78 25.95 -2.85
N SER A 6 -5.41 26.56 -3.99
CA SER A 6 -4.88 25.82 -5.16
C SER A 6 -3.58 25.05 -4.89
N SER A 7 -2.90 25.31 -3.76
CA SER A 7 -1.79 24.47 -3.27
C SER A 7 -2.24 23.08 -2.80
N MET A 8 -3.55 22.83 -2.66
CA MET A 8 -4.13 21.49 -2.44
C MET A 8 -4.47 20.75 -3.74
N LEU A 9 -4.29 21.36 -4.92
CA LEU A 9 -4.49 20.67 -6.21
C LEU A 9 -3.23 19.87 -6.60
N ARG A 10 -3.22 18.64 -6.07
CA ARG A 10 -2.51 17.39 -6.43
C ARG A 10 -1.76 17.36 -7.78
N SER A 11 -0.65 18.10 -7.93
CA SER A 11 0.19 17.96 -9.14
C SER A 11 1.68 17.73 -8.87
N ASP A 12 2.18 17.96 -7.65
CA ASP A 12 3.51 17.52 -7.22
C ASP A 12 3.43 16.62 -5.98
N ARG A 13 3.40 15.30 -6.19
CA ARG A 13 3.71 14.41 -5.05
C ARG A 13 5.16 14.66 -4.66
N SER A 14 5.35 15.41 -3.58
CA SER A 14 6.65 15.89 -3.10
C SER A 14 7.64 14.73 -2.88
N PRO A 15 8.96 14.98 -2.90
CA PRO A 15 9.95 13.95 -2.58
C PRO A 15 9.71 13.31 -1.21
N ALA A 16 9.26 14.09 -0.22
CA ALA A 16 8.93 13.59 1.11
C ALA A 16 7.73 12.61 1.09
N PHE A 17 6.69 12.92 0.31
CA PHE A 17 5.55 12.02 0.10
C PHE A 17 6.00 10.68 -0.49
N ARG A 18 6.82 10.73 -1.55
CA ARG A 18 7.33 9.51 -2.21
C ARG A 18 8.19 8.67 -1.27
N ALA A 19 9.13 9.31 -0.58
CA ALA A 19 9.98 8.64 0.40
C ALA A 19 9.15 7.95 1.51
N ARG A 20 8.03 8.57 1.94
CA ARG A 20 7.14 7.97 2.93
C ARG A 20 6.39 6.75 2.38
N VAL A 21 5.91 6.82 1.14
CA VAL A 21 5.29 5.67 0.47
C VAL A 21 6.28 4.51 0.39
N ASP A 22 7.50 4.77 -0.08
CA ASP A 22 8.54 3.75 -0.23
C ASP A 22 8.93 3.13 1.13
N ASP A 23 9.04 3.96 2.18
CA ASP A 23 9.33 3.52 3.55
C ASP A 23 8.25 2.58 4.10
N ILE A 24 6.97 2.90 3.88
CA ILE A 24 5.84 2.04 4.28
C ILE A 24 5.85 0.73 3.49
N ILE A 25 6.06 0.77 2.18
CA ILE A 25 6.14 -0.45 1.36
C ILE A 25 7.25 -1.36 1.88
N ALA A 26 8.44 -0.80 2.14
CA ALA A 26 9.60 -1.56 2.57
C ALA A 26 9.47 -2.15 3.99
N LYS A 27 8.89 -1.40 4.94
CA LYS A 27 8.92 -1.76 6.38
C LYS A 27 7.61 -2.31 6.90
N SER A 28 6.49 -1.91 6.30
CA SER A 28 5.14 -2.12 6.82
C SER A 28 4.25 -2.89 5.86
N THR A 29 4.83 -3.66 4.94
CA THR A 29 4.07 -4.63 4.13
C THR A 29 4.59 -6.05 4.33
N ARG A 30 3.71 -7.02 4.11
CA ARG A 30 4.08 -8.43 3.96
C ARG A 30 3.50 -8.96 2.67
N ILE A 31 4.37 -9.41 1.79
CA ILE A 31 4.02 -9.83 0.43
C ILE A 31 4.27 -11.32 0.29
N TYR A 32 3.30 -12.01 -0.29
CA TYR A 32 3.30 -13.46 -0.44
C TYR A 32 2.97 -13.85 -1.88
N ASP A 33 3.63 -14.90 -2.36
CA ASP A 33 3.32 -15.60 -3.60
C ASP A 33 2.96 -17.05 -3.26
N ASN A 34 1.74 -17.45 -3.61
CA ASN A 34 1.28 -18.82 -3.41
C ASN A 34 1.66 -19.78 -4.56
N ASN A 35 2.40 -19.28 -5.56
CA ASN A 35 2.87 -19.97 -6.76
C ASN A 35 1.72 -20.49 -7.64
N GLY A 36 0.65 -19.69 -7.77
CA GLY A 36 -0.51 -19.98 -8.62
C GLY A 36 -1.40 -21.11 -8.10
N LYS A 37 -1.38 -21.39 -6.79
CA LYS A 37 -2.25 -22.40 -6.17
C LYS A 37 -3.72 -22.00 -6.22
N THR A 38 -3.99 -20.70 -6.25
CA THR A 38 -5.30 -20.09 -6.43
C THR A 38 -5.19 -18.96 -7.45
N ALA A 39 -6.32 -18.46 -7.91
CA ALA A 39 -6.34 -17.37 -8.89
C ALA A 39 -5.76 -16.06 -8.31
N ASP A 40 -5.96 -15.78 -7.03
CA ASP A 40 -5.35 -14.69 -6.27
C ASP A 40 -3.92 -15.06 -5.83
N ARG A 41 -3.03 -15.25 -6.80
CA ARG A 41 -1.66 -15.72 -6.58
C ARG A 41 -0.88 -14.91 -5.54
N TYR A 42 -1.02 -13.59 -5.56
CA TYR A 42 -0.30 -12.69 -4.67
C TYR A 42 -1.18 -12.15 -3.56
N THR A 43 -0.63 -12.11 -2.36
CA THR A 43 -1.25 -11.46 -1.21
C THR A 43 -0.31 -10.39 -0.66
N VAL A 44 -0.82 -9.18 -0.47
CA VAL A 44 -0.12 -8.08 0.22
C VAL A 44 -0.93 -7.72 1.46
N LEU A 45 -0.32 -7.73 2.64
CA LEU A 45 -0.92 -7.25 3.87
C LEU A 45 -0.22 -5.98 4.33
N TYR A 46 -0.99 -4.96 4.66
CA TYR A 46 -0.53 -3.67 5.16
C TYR A 46 -0.44 -3.72 6.68
N MET A 47 0.77 -3.85 7.21
CA MET A 47 1.08 -3.98 8.64
C MET A 47 1.01 -2.63 9.38
N LEU A 48 0.08 -1.76 8.98
CA LEU A 48 -0.08 -0.41 9.50
C LEU A 48 -0.94 -0.45 10.75
N GLU A 49 -2.18 -0.91 10.60
CA GLU A 49 -3.15 -1.03 11.68
C GLU A 49 -3.91 -2.36 11.54
N PRO A 50 -4.08 -3.12 12.63
CA PRO A 50 -4.91 -4.32 12.59
C PRO A 50 -6.39 -3.92 12.50
N GLU A 51 -7.12 -4.49 11.54
CA GLU A 51 -8.58 -4.31 11.46
C GLU A 51 -9.31 -5.03 12.61
N ARG A 52 -8.77 -6.19 13.00
CA ARG A 52 -9.22 -7.04 14.11
C ARG A 52 -8.00 -7.78 14.68
N SER A 53 -8.17 -8.43 15.83
CA SER A 53 -7.08 -9.18 16.48
C SER A 53 -6.36 -10.12 15.50
N GLY A 54 -5.15 -9.75 15.07
CA GLY A 54 -4.30 -10.52 14.16
C GLY A 54 -4.65 -10.42 12.65
N LEU A 55 -5.65 -9.63 12.26
CA LEU A 55 -6.04 -9.42 10.86
C LEU A 55 -5.68 -8.02 10.39
N TYR A 56 -5.17 -7.93 9.16
CA TYR A 56 -4.71 -6.69 8.55
C TYR A 56 -5.39 -6.50 7.19
N ALA A 57 -5.63 -5.23 6.85
CA ALA A 57 -6.07 -4.85 5.52
C ALA A 57 -5.02 -5.28 4.47
N GLY A 58 -5.48 -5.61 3.27
CA GLY A 58 -4.58 -6.06 2.22
C GLY A 58 -5.22 -6.18 0.84
N ARG A 59 -4.43 -6.74 -0.09
CA ARG A 59 -4.83 -7.10 -1.45
C ARG A 59 -4.62 -8.58 -1.71
N GLY A 60 -5.63 -9.23 -2.26
CA GLY A 60 -5.49 -10.48 -3.01
C GLY A 60 -5.53 -10.17 -4.49
N MET A 61 -4.55 -10.63 -5.27
CA MET A 61 -4.45 -10.29 -6.70
C MET A 61 -3.78 -11.36 -7.55
N ASN A 62 -4.11 -11.36 -8.84
CA ASN A 62 -3.36 -12.09 -9.87
C ASN A 62 -2.38 -11.14 -10.58
N ASP A 63 -1.73 -11.59 -11.66
CA ASP A 63 -0.77 -10.80 -12.44
C ASP A 63 -1.41 -9.59 -13.16
N GLU A 64 -2.74 -9.53 -13.27
CA GLU A 64 -3.50 -8.55 -14.07
C GLU A 64 -4.62 -7.87 -13.26
N PRO A 65 -4.32 -7.19 -12.14
CA PRO A 65 -5.32 -6.71 -11.19
C PRO A 65 -6.29 -5.64 -11.74
N TYR A 66 -5.95 -5.00 -12.86
CA TYR A 66 -6.77 -3.99 -13.53
C TYR A 66 -7.60 -4.54 -14.69
N HIS A 67 -7.38 -5.80 -15.09
CA HIS A 67 -8.15 -6.41 -16.16
C HIS A 67 -9.59 -6.67 -15.69
N PRO A 68 -10.62 -6.53 -16.54
CA PRO A 68 -12.02 -6.78 -16.14
C PRO A 68 -12.28 -8.20 -15.60
N MET A 69 -11.48 -9.18 -16.06
CA MET A 69 -11.49 -10.56 -15.56
C MET A 69 -10.33 -10.87 -14.60
N GLY A 70 -9.55 -9.86 -14.24
CA GLY A 70 -8.44 -9.96 -13.30
C GLY A 70 -8.90 -9.95 -11.84
N ILE A 71 -7.95 -10.17 -10.92
CA ILE A 71 -8.21 -10.16 -9.48
C ILE A 71 -7.37 -9.05 -8.84
N GLY A 72 -8.05 -8.14 -8.14
CA GLY A 72 -7.45 -7.01 -7.42
C GLY A 72 -8.29 -6.62 -6.19
N MET A 73 -8.68 -7.59 -5.38
CA MET A 73 -9.65 -7.41 -4.31
C MET A 73 -9.05 -6.89 -3.01
N CYS A 74 -9.78 -6.03 -2.29
CA CYS A 74 -9.49 -5.72 -0.89
C CYS A 74 -9.77 -6.97 -0.05
N ILE A 75 -8.89 -7.29 0.89
CA ILE A 75 -9.05 -8.42 1.81
C ILE A 75 -8.72 -8.01 3.25
N SER A 76 -9.13 -8.86 4.19
CA SER A 76 -8.67 -8.87 5.58
C SER A 76 -7.97 -10.20 5.83
N GLY A 77 -6.69 -10.19 6.22
CA GLY A 77 -5.88 -11.41 6.28
C GLY A 77 -4.92 -11.45 7.48
N ALA A 78 -4.70 -12.67 7.98
CA ALA A 78 -3.66 -12.93 8.97
C ALA A 78 -2.33 -13.21 8.25
N PRO A 79 -1.22 -12.55 8.62
CA PRO A 79 0.06 -12.87 8.00
C PRO A 79 0.53 -14.27 8.40
N GLY A 80 0.93 -15.10 7.44
CA GLY A 80 1.41 -16.44 7.78
C GLY A 80 1.83 -17.28 6.57
N ARG A 81 2.39 -18.46 6.86
CA ARG A 81 2.85 -19.43 5.84
C ARG A 81 1.71 -19.96 4.96
N HIS A 82 0.46 -19.87 5.42
CA HIS A 82 -0.71 -20.30 4.67
C HIS A 82 -0.94 -19.47 3.40
N LEU A 83 -0.38 -18.25 3.32
CA LEU A 83 -0.45 -17.37 2.14
C LEU A 83 0.60 -17.69 1.07
N GLY A 84 1.53 -18.63 1.34
CA GLY A 84 2.62 -18.97 0.43
C GLY A 84 3.99 -18.49 0.87
N ARG A 85 4.91 -18.35 -0.09
CA ARG A 85 6.29 -17.89 0.15
C ARG A 85 6.29 -16.38 0.31
N LYS A 86 7.03 -15.86 1.29
CA LYS A 86 7.30 -14.42 1.34
C LYS A 86 8.18 -14.00 0.17
N ILE A 87 7.83 -12.91 -0.46
CA ILE A 87 8.58 -12.27 -1.55
C ILE A 87 8.79 -10.79 -1.23
N THR A 88 9.64 -10.12 -2.01
CA THR A 88 9.87 -8.68 -1.91
C THR A 88 8.91 -7.92 -2.81
N PHE A 89 8.87 -6.60 -2.66
CA PHE A 89 8.05 -5.74 -3.52
C PHE A 89 8.49 -5.79 -4.99
N ASP A 90 9.80 -5.91 -5.24
CA ASP A 90 10.35 -5.97 -6.60
C ASP A 90 10.01 -7.28 -7.32
N ASP A 91 9.71 -8.35 -6.58
CA ASP A 91 9.28 -9.63 -7.12
C ASP A 91 7.84 -9.60 -7.65
N LEU A 92 7.03 -8.59 -7.31
CA LEU A 92 5.66 -8.46 -7.80
C LEU A 92 5.63 -8.05 -9.28
N PRO A 93 4.61 -8.48 -10.05
CA PRO A 93 4.33 -7.91 -11.37
C PRO A 93 4.11 -6.40 -11.32
N GLU A 94 4.36 -5.71 -12.45
CA GLU A 94 4.30 -4.25 -12.52
C GLU A 94 2.93 -3.69 -12.09
N ASP A 95 1.84 -4.28 -12.58
CA ASP A 95 0.48 -3.83 -12.22
C ASP A 95 0.15 -4.11 -10.76
N CYS A 96 0.63 -5.21 -10.19
CA CYS A 96 0.53 -5.48 -8.76
C CYS A 96 1.27 -4.42 -7.93
N ARG A 97 2.48 -4.03 -8.35
CA ARG A 97 3.23 -2.95 -7.69
C ARG A 97 2.48 -1.62 -7.74
N ARG A 98 1.85 -1.31 -8.88
CA ARG A 98 1.03 -0.09 -9.03
C ARG A 98 -0.16 -0.07 -8.08
N VAL A 99 -0.83 -1.20 -7.86
CA VAL A 99 -1.93 -1.31 -6.87
C VAL A 99 -1.41 -0.98 -5.47
N VAL A 100 -0.31 -1.61 -5.05
CA VAL A 100 0.29 -1.41 -3.71
C VAL A 100 0.72 0.04 -3.51
N ILE A 101 1.39 0.65 -4.50
CA ILE A 101 1.76 2.07 -4.45
C ILE A 101 0.52 2.95 -4.31
N SER A 102 -0.55 2.65 -5.05
CA SER A 102 -1.80 3.41 -4.98
C SER A 102 -2.47 3.31 -3.61
N ASP A 103 -2.57 2.10 -3.05
CA ASP A 103 -3.14 1.88 -1.72
C ASP A 103 -2.33 2.61 -0.64
N VAL A 104 -1.00 2.46 -0.64
CA VAL A 104 -0.12 3.12 0.34
C VAL A 104 -0.13 4.64 0.16
N ALA A 105 -0.11 5.14 -1.08
CA ALA A 105 -0.21 6.58 -1.35
C ALA A 105 -1.53 7.15 -0.83
N SER A 106 -2.63 6.40 -0.96
CA SER A 106 -3.94 6.82 -0.46
C SER A 106 -3.97 6.84 1.07
N TYR A 107 -3.33 5.85 1.71
CA TYR A 107 -3.15 5.84 3.17
C TYR A 107 -2.30 7.03 3.65
N VAL A 108 -1.15 7.28 3.01
CA VAL A 108 -0.29 8.42 3.35
C VAL A 108 -1.10 9.71 3.21
N GLU A 109 -1.80 9.90 2.09
CA GLU A 109 -2.63 11.08 1.86
C GLU A 109 -3.70 11.27 2.94
N ALA A 110 -4.37 10.20 3.35
CA ALA A 110 -5.38 10.24 4.41
C ALA A 110 -4.81 10.49 5.82
N THR A 111 -3.50 10.31 6.00
CA THR A 111 -2.79 10.43 7.30
C THR A 111 -1.76 11.56 7.30
N LEU A 112 -1.76 12.44 6.28
CA LEU A 112 -0.82 13.55 6.16
C LEU A 112 -0.93 14.57 7.31
N ASP A 113 -2.10 14.68 7.96
CA ASP A 113 -2.32 15.58 9.10
C ASP A 113 -1.64 15.10 10.40
N ASP A 114 -1.17 13.85 10.45
CA ASP A 114 -0.43 13.29 11.59
C ASP A 114 1.09 13.55 11.51
N LEU A 115 1.54 14.34 10.53
CA LEU A 115 2.95 14.70 10.41
C LEU A 115 3.30 15.74 11.49
N PRO A 116 4.30 15.48 12.36
CA PRO A 116 4.79 16.52 13.25
C PRO A 116 5.32 17.65 12.38
N GLU A 117 4.78 18.86 12.57
CA GLU A 117 5.35 20.08 11.99
C GLU A 117 6.87 20.03 12.22
N GLN A 118 7.65 20.31 11.17
CA GLN A 118 9.10 20.49 11.33
C GLN A 118 9.36 21.74 12.18
N LYS A 119 9.22 21.60 13.50
CA LYS A 119 9.69 22.59 14.47
C LYS A 119 11.21 22.58 14.46
N GLY A 120 11.77 23.58 13.80
CA GLY A 120 13.12 24.03 14.05
C GLY A 120 14.05 23.90 12.86
N LEU A 121 14.00 24.87 11.94
CA LEU A 121 15.20 25.30 11.24
C LEU A 121 15.15 26.80 10.92
N LEU A 122 15.11 27.61 11.98
CA LEU A 122 15.60 28.99 11.99
C LEU A 122 16.20 29.22 13.39
N GLN A 123 17.50 28.91 13.52
CA GLN A 123 18.38 29.55 14.48
C GLN A 123 19.36 30.41 13.70
#